data_AF-A0A7X7WCF0-F1
#
_entry.id   AF-A0A7X7WCF0-F1
#
_cell.length_a   1.000
_cell.length_b   1.000
_cell.length_c   1.000
_cell.angle_alpha   90.00
_cell.angle_beta   90.00
_cell.angle_gamma   90.00
#
_symmetry.space_group_name_H-M   'P 1'
#
loop_
_entity.id
_entity.type
_entity.pdbx_description
1 polymer ?
#
loop_
_entity_poly.entity_id
_entity_poly.type
_entity_poly.pdbx_seq_one_letter_code
_entity_poly.pdbx_strand_id
1 'polypeptide(L)'
;SAAMGAASFFVSFVLIFIFSFYVLKWSYQASIITASSLSSTSIAIIYSIMTEKGLNKTSLGKGILGACFVNGFLTLSSLSLFFQKTDYKTLVFLFFSLFTLFIFPYLTSHLTNVYGNRTAAIRSKWVSFFLFSYGALALWAKTEPVLAAYIAGVALGEFAGNNSQWIRRMRTLTVGFFTSFYFLRVGIMCSIDVFYSSLGIIILFFIVRFIGKYAGLYPVSGLFMKVKKERFFYSMLLTTGLTFDTIAAVFGYSHSIIDKTQYSVLIAVIILAAIIPGFIANKYAPARAAHEQLKEEYQE
;
A
#
# COMPACT_ATOMS: atom_id res chain seq x y z
N SER A 1 10.65 2.32 -11.63
CA SER A 1 9.63 2.22 -10.56
C SER A 1 10.18 2.32 -9.15
N ALA A 2 11.20 1.54 -8.78
CA ALA A 2 11.75 1.55 -7.42
C ALA A 2 12.22 2.94 -6.96
N ALA A 3 13.03 3.63 -7.77
CA ALA A 3 13.48 4.99 -7.45
C ALA A 3 12.32 5.98 -7.21
N MET A 4 11.26 5.92 -8.02
CA MET A 4 10.07 6.78 -7.86
C MET A 4 9.29 6.45 -6.58
N GLY A 5 9.10 5.15 -6.29
CA GLY A 5 8.42 4.70 -5.08
C GLY A 5 9.18 5.11 -3.81
N ALA A 6 10.50 4.88 -3.80
CA ALA A 6 11.37 5.24 -2.69
C ALA A 6 11.46 6.76 -2.48
N ALA A 7 11.69 7.53 -3.55
CA ALA A 7 11.76 8.99 -3.44
C ALA A 7 10.44 9.59 -2.93
N SER A 8 9.30 9.12 -3.45
CA SER A 8 7.98 9.53 -2.97
C SER A 8 7.77 9.22 -1.49
N PHE A 9 8.18 8.03 -1.05
CA PHE A 9 8.08 7.62 0.34
C PHE A 9 8.97 8.48 1.24
N PHE A 10 10.29 8.52 1.00
CA PHE A 10 11.24 9.15 1.91
C PHE A 10 11.07 10.66 1.98
N VAL A 11 10.80 11.34 0.86
CA VAL A 11 10.56 12.80 0.88
C VAL A 11 9.31 13.12 1.69
N SER A 12 8.21 12.40 1.44
CA SER A 12 6.97 12.55 2.22
C SER A 12 7.19 12.21 3.70
N PHE A 13 7.89 11.13 3.98
CA PHE A 13 8.15 10.65 5.33
C PHE A 13 8.92 11.68 6.14
N VAL A 14 10.03 12.20 5.60
CA VAL A 14 10.86 13.18 6.29
C VAL A 14 10.09 14.48 6.53
N LEU A 15 9.35 14.98 5.53
CA LEU A 15 8.58 16.21 5.68
C LEU A 15 7.48 16.08 6.75
N ILE A 16 6.77 14.96 6.77
CA ILE A 16 5.70 14.71 7.73
C ILE A 16 6.27 14.46 9.13
N PHE A 17 7.41 13.77 9.22
CA PHE A 17 8.14 13.59 10.48
C PHE A 17 8.56 14.94 11.06
N ILE A 18 9.22 15.79 10.25
CA ILE A 18 9.65 17.13 10.67
C ILE A 18 8.44 17.96 11.10
N PHE A 19 7.37 17.95 10.32
CA PHE A 19 6.16 18.72 10.63
C PHE A 19 5.52 18.26 11.95
N SER A 20 5.27 16.97 12.11
CA SER A 20 4.66 16.43 13.34
C SER A 20 5.55 16.64 14.57
N PHE A 21 6.86 16.45 14.44
CA PHE A 21 7.79 16.54 15.57
C PHE A 21 8.12 17.98 15.96
N TYR A 22 8.46 18.83 14.99
CA TYR A 22 8.90 20.20 15.29
C TYR A 22 7.76 21.21 15.35
N VAL A 23 6.73 21.09 14.51
CA VAL A 23 5.61 22.06 14.46
C VAL A 23 4.53 21.68 15.46
N LEU A 24 4.06 20.44 15.43
CA LEU A 24 2.99 19.99 16.34
C LEU A 24 3.49 19.45 17.67
N LYS A 25 4.82 19.33 17.86
CA LYS A 25 5.45 18.85 19.10
C LYS A 25 4.96 17.47 19.55
N TRP A 26 4.62 16.60 18.60
CA TRP A 26 4.25 15.23 18.91
C TRP A 26 5.48 14.43 19.38
N SER A 27 5.24 13.36 20.13
CA SER A 27 6.33 12.48 20.58
C SER A 27 7.07 11.89 19.39
N TYR A 28 8.35 11.56 19.57
CA TYR A 28 9.17 10.97 18.51
C TYR A 28 8.51 9.74 17.88
N GLN A 29 7.95 8.86 18.71
CA GLN A 29 7.25 7.65 18.26
C GLN A 29 5.96 7.98 17.50
N ALA A 30 5.15 8.93 17.99
CA ALA A 30 3.95 9.39 17.30
C ALA A 30 4.27 10.02 15.93
N SER A 31 5.38 10.75 15.83
CA SER A 31 5.87 11.34 14.58
C SER A 31 6.30 10.29 13.56
N ILE A 32 6.95 9.20 13.98
CA ILE A 32 7.29 8.08 13.07
C ILE A 32 6.03 7.39 12.56
N ILE A 33 5.04 7.14 13.44
CA ILE A 33 3.75 6.56 13.03
C ILE A 33 3.06 7.46 12.03
N THR A 34 3.03 8.76 12.30
CA THR A 34 2.41 9.78 11.43
C THR A 34 3.10 9.86 10.07
N ALA A 35 4.44 9.86 10.06
CA ALA A 35 5.22 9.84 8.83
C ALA A 35 5.00 8.55 8.02
N SER A 36 4.95 7.40 8.70
CA SER A 36 4.68 6.11 8.06
C SER A 36 3.27 6.06 7.49
N SER A 37 2.26 6.50 8.26
CA SER A 37 0.84 6.46 7.89
C SER A 37 0.47 7.46 6.80
N LEU A 38 1.27 8.49 6.58
CA LEU A 38 0.98 9.51 5.58
C LEU A 38 1.94 9.49 4.38
N SER A 39 2.78 8.47 4.23
CA SER A 39 3.75 8.39 3.12
C SER A 39 3.49 7.26 2.12
N SER A 40 2.60 6.32 2.43
CA SER A 40 2.32 5.19 1.54
C SER A 40 1.40 5.56 0.38
N THR A 41 1.27 4.65 -0.59
CA THR A 41 0.38 4.82 -1.74
C THR A 41 -0.67 3.70 -1.79
N SER A 42 -1.92 4.04 -2.12
CA SER A 42 -3.04 3.09 -2.15
C SER A 42 -3.09 2.23 -3.41
N ILE A 43 -2.67 0.96 -3.31
CA ILE A 43 -2.75 0.02 -4.43
C ILE A 43 -4.20 -0.21 -4.90
N ALA A 44 -5.18 -0.18 -3.99
CA ALA A 44 -6.58 -0.44 -4.31
C ALA A 44 -7.18 0.64 -5.23
N ILE A 45 -6.96 1.92 -4.89
CA ILE A 45 -7.45 3.07 -5.68
C ILE A 45 -6.77 3.08 -7.04
N ILE A 46 -5.45 2.88 -7.05
CA ILE A 46 -4.66 2.80 -8.28
C ILE A 46 -5.14 1.69 -9.18
N TYR A 47 -5.29 0.48 -8.64
CA TYR A 47 -5.71 -0.68 -9.41
C TYR A 47 -7.11 -0.50 -9.98
N SER A 48 -8.03 0.12 -9.22
CA SER A 48 -9.38 0.45 -9.69
C SER A 48 -9.32 1.39 -10.89
N ILE A 49 -8.68 2.55 -10.76
CA ILE A 49 -8.58 3.56 -11.84
C ILE A 49 -7.85 2.99 -13.05
N MET A 50 -6.78 2.21 -12.83
CA MET A 50 -6.03 1.60 -13.92
C MET A 50 -6.79 0.49 -14.64
N THR A 51 -7.61 -0.28 -13.93
CA THR A 51 -8.42 -1.34 -14.55
C THR A 51 -9.59 -0.74 -15.31
N GLU A 52 -10.26 0.26 -14.74
CA GLU A 52 -11.34 1.02 -15.37
C GLU A 52 -10.90 1.67 -16.69
N LYS A 53 -9.67 2.23 -16.73
CA LYS A 53 -9.10 2.83 -17.94
C LYS A 53 -8.27 1.86 -18.79
N GLY A 54 -8.21 0.59 -18.40
CA GLY A 54 -7.41 -0.47 -19.05
C GLY A 54 -5.87 -0.28 -19.00
N LEU A 55 -5.36 0.73 -18.30
CA LEU A 55 -3.93 1.06 -18.21
C LEU A 55 -3.11 -0.01 -17.48
N ASN A 56 -3.75 -0.95 -16.78
CA ASN A 56 -3.08 -2.05 -16.07
C ASN A 56 -2.21 -2.96 -16.96
N LYS A 57 -2.42 -2.98 -18.28
CA LYS A 57 -1.60 -3.75 -19.23
C LYS A 57 -0.43 -2.97 -19.82
N THR A 58 -0.39 -1.63 -19.67
CA THR A 58 0.65 -0.79 -20.30
C THR A 58 1.95 -0.80 -19.50
N SER A 59 3.07 -0.43 -20.15
CA SER A 59 4.36 -0.24 -19.48
C SER A 59 4.28 0.81 -18.37
N LEU A 60 3.55 1.91 -18.62
CA LEU A 60 3.26 2.96 -17.65
C LEU A 60 2.51 2.40 -16.44
N GLY A 61 1.45 1.60 -16.67
CA GLY A 61 0.69 0.97 -15.60
C GLY A 61 1.51 0.01 -14.75
N LYS A 62 2.27 -0.89 -15.37
CA LYS A 62 3.22 -1.76 -14.64
C LYS A 62 4.21 -0.93 -13.82
N GLY A 63 4.65 0.20 -14.37
CA GLY A 63 5.49 1.18 -13.71
C GLY A 63 4.90 1.72 -12.41
N ILE A 64 3.64 2.18 -12.45
CA ILE A 64 2.87 2.69 -11.30
C ILE A 64 2.70 1.61 -10.24
N LEU A 65 2.27 0.40 -10.64
CA LEU A 65 2.05 -0.70 -9.71
C LEU A 65 3.33 -1.09 -8.99
N GLY A 66 4.47 -1.13 -9.69
CA GLY A 66 5.77 -1.39 -9.08
C GLY A 66 6.21 -0.28 -8.10
N ALA A 67 5.93 0.99 -8.39
CA ALA A 67 6.25 2.09 -7.47
C ALA A 67 5.35 2.05 -6.21
N CYS A 68 4.06 1.78 -6.40
CA CYS A 68 3.10 1.62 -5.31
C CYS A 68 3.46 0.42 -4.42
N PHE A 69 3.90 -0.68 -5.02
CA PHE A 69 4.42 -1.85 -4.32
C PHE A 69 5.57 -1.45 -3.38
N VAL A 70 6.66 -0.89 -3.93
CA VAL A 70 7.83 -0.44 -3.15
C VAL A 70 7.42 0.47 -1.99
N ASN A 71 6.48 1.38 -2.23
CA ASN A 71 6.01 2.31 -1.21
C ASN A 71 5.27 1.61 -0.04
N GLY A 72 4.40 0.65 -0.36
CA GLY A 72 3.75 -0.19 0.64
C GLY A 72 4.74 -1.02 1.44
N PHE A 73 5.74 -1.61 0.78
CA PHE A 73 6.80 -2.37 1.45
C PHE A 73 7.62 -1.49 2.42
N LEU A 74 8.01 -0.29 2.00
CA LEU A 74 8.73 0.67 2.83
C LEU A 74 7.92 1.09 4.06
N THR A 75 6.60 1.22 3.93
CA THR A 75 5.72 1.56 5.06
C THR A 75 5.71 0.46 6.11
N LEU A 76 5.51 -0.79 5.69
CA LEU A 76 5.51 -1.94 6.60
C LEU A 76 6.89 -2.21 7.20
N SER A 77 7.94 -1.99 6.42
CA SER A 77 9.33 -2.07 6.87
C SER A 77 9.64 -1.00 7.90
N SER A 78 9.16 0.24 7.71
CA SER A 78 9.29 1.34 8.67
C SER A 78 8.69 0.95 10.02
N LEU A 79 7.45 0.46 10.04
CA LEU A 79 6.81 0.02 11.29
C LEU A 79 7.61 -1.08 11.98
N SER A 80 8.07 -2.06 11.21
CA SER A 80 8.84 -3.18 11.77
C SER A 80 10.20 -2.70 12.31
N LEU A 81 10.94 -1.88 11.56
CA LEU A 81 12.28 -1.42 11.96
C LEU A 81 12.25 -0.51 13.18
N PHE A 82 11.27 0.40 13.29
CA PHE A 82 11.24 1.38 14.37
C PHE A 82 10.57 0.89 15.65
N PHE A 83 9.64 -0.07 15.57
CA PHE A 83 8.83 -0.48 16.71
C PHE A 83 9.02 -1.93 17.14
N GLN A 84 9.68 -2.77 16.34
CA GLN A 84 9.97 -4.13 16.73
C GLN A 84 11.19 -4.19 17.65
N LYS A 85 11.07 -4.93 18.76
CA LYS A 85 12.21 -5.27 19.60
C LYS A 85 13.06 -6.32 18.87
N THR A 86 14.37 -6.09 18.78
CA THR A 86 15.29 -7.05 18.18
C THR A 86 15.51 -8.20 19.16
N ASP A 87 14.87 -9.32 18.89
CA ASP A 87 14.92 -10.55 19.70
C ASP A 87 15.09 -11.76 18.76
N TYR A 88 15.40 -12.94 19.31
CA TYR A 88 15.57 -14.17 18.52
C TYR A 88 14.34 -14.48 17.66
N LYS A 89 13.14 -14.09 18.13
CA LYS A 89 11.88 -14.26 17.40
C LYS A 89 11.86 -13.46 16.09
N THR A 90 12.45 -12.27 16.08
CA THR A 90 12.59 -11.42 14.89
C THR A 90 13.51 -12.08 13.87
N LEU A 91 14.60 -12.72 14.32
CA LEU A 91 15.49 -13.49 13.44
C LEU A 91 14.77 -14.69 12.82
N VAL A 92 13.98 -15.42 13.62
CA VAL A 92 13.15 -16.53 13.11
C VAL A 92 12.15 -16.02 12.07
N PHE A 93 11.49 -14.89 12.33
CA PHE A 93 10.57 -14.27 11.37
C PHE A 93 11.26 -13.86 10.07
N LEU A 94 12.45 -13.26 10.14
CA LEU A 94 13.23 -12.86 8.97
C LEU A 94 13.70 -14.09 8.18
N PHE A 95 14.17 -15.14 8.85
CA PHE A 95 14.56 -16.38 8.19
C PHE A 95 13.36 -17.03 7.48
N PHE A 96 12.21 -17.11 8.16
CA PHE A 96 10.99 -17.64 7.57
C PHE A 96 10.45 -16.76 6.42
N SER A 97 10.64 -15.44 6.49
CA SER A 97 10.35 -14.50 5.41
C SER A 97 11.18 -14.79 4.16
N LEU A 98 12.49 -15.02 4.35
CA LEU A 98 13.41 -15.37 3.27
C LEU A 98 13.04 -16.72 2.66
N PHE A 99 12.77 -17.73 3.51
CA PHE A 99 12.25 -19.02 3.09
C PHE A 99 10.97 -18.88 2.26
N THR A 100 10.05 -18.01 2.69
CA THR A 100 8.79 -17.75 1.98
C THR A 100 9.02 -17.15 0.60
N LEU A 101 10.00 -16.27 0.43
CA LEU A 101 10.28 -15.68 -0.89
C LEU A 101 10.85 -16.68 -1.88
N PHE A 102 11.73 -17.59 -1.44
CA PHE A 102 12.46 -18.48 -2.36
C PHE A 102 11.85 -19.87 -2.50
N ILE A 103 11.33 -20.46 -1.43
CA ILE A 103 10.97 -21.89 -1.40
C ILE A 103 9.46 -22.09 -1.50
N PHE A 104 8.67 -21.20 -0.90
CA PHE A 104 7.21 -21.33 -0.89
C PHE A 104 6.55 -21.34 -2.27
N PRO A 105 6.98 -20.57 -3.28
CA PRO A 105 6.38 -20.62 -4.63
C PRO A 105 6.56 -22.00 -5.27
N TYR A 106 7.76 -22.57 -5.15
CA TYR A 106 8.10 -23.90 -5.64
C TYR A 106 7.28 -24.99 -4.93
N LEU A 107 7.25 -24.95 -3.59
CA LEU A 107 6.49 -25.89 -2.78
C LEU A 107 5.00 -25.83 -3.10
N THR A 108 4.45 -24.62 -3.24
CA THR A 108 3.04 -24.41 -3.56
C THR A 108 2.70 -24.93 -4.96
N SER A 109 3.52 -24.61 -5.97
CA SER A 109 3.33 -25.14 -7.33
C SER A 109 3.38 -26.67 -7.36
N HIS A 110 4.37 -27.27 -6.71
CA HIS A 110 4.53 -28.73 -6.67
C HIS A 110 3.34 -29.43 -5.99
N LEU A 111 2.99 -29.01 -4.76
CA LEU A 111 1.87 -29.59 -4.02
C LEU A 111 0.54 -29.44 -4.78
N THR A 112 0.33 -28.29 -5.42
CA THR A 112 -0.93 -28.05 -6.14
C THR A 112 -0.98 -28.72 -7.50
N ASN A 113 0.14 -29.02 -8.14
CA ASN A 113 0.17 -29.85 -9.34
C ASN A 113 -0.09 -31.34 -9.02
N VAL A 114 0.49 -31.85 -7.94
CA VAL A 114 0.32 -33.26 -7.51
C VAL A 114 -1.10 -33.52 -6.99
N TYR A 115 -1.63 -32.64 -6.15
CA TYR A 115 -2.92 -32.85 -5.47
C TYR A 115 -4.08 -32.02 -6.03
N GLY A 116 -3.80 -30.91 -6.72
CA GLY A 116 -4.78 -29.86 -7.03
C GLY A 116 -5.44 -29.94 -8.41
N ASN A 117 -5.07 -30.89 -9.26
CA ASN A 117 -5.65 -31.04 -10.61
C ASN A 117 -7.12 -31.51 -10.63
N ARG A 118 -7.67 -31.94 -9.48
CA ARG A 118 -9.08 -32.42 -9.38
C ARG A 118 -10.05 -31.48 -8.67
N THR A 119 -9.60 -30.60 -7.76
CA THR A 119 -10.50 -29.63 -7.08
C THR A 119 -9.80 -28.33 -6.71
N ALA A 120 -10.43 -27.19 -7.04
CA ALA A 120 -9.95 -25.85 -6.66
C ALA A 120 -9.89 -25.62 -5.13
N ALA A 121 -10.55 -26.47 -4.34
CA ALA A 121 -10.60 -26.37 -2.88
C ALA A 121 -9.24 -26.59 -2.20
N ILE A 122 -8.40 -27.49 -2.73
CA ILE A 122 -7.10 -27.83 -2.12
C ILE A 122 -6.15 -26.62 -2.15
N ARG A 123 -6.13 -25.89 -3.28
CA ARG A 123 -5.30 -24.69 -3.45
C ARG A 123 -5.64 -23.60 -2.44
N SER A 124 -6.92 -23.27 -2.31
CA SER A 124 -7.38 -22.27 -1.35
C SER A 124 -7.10 -22.70 0.09
N LYS A 125 -7.31 -23.99 0.43
CA LYS A 125 -7.01 -24.49 1.78
C LYS A 125 -5.52 -24.38 2.11
N TRP A 126 -4.64 -24.77 1.19
CA TRP A 126 -3.19 -24.67 1.38
C TRP A 126 -2.72 -23.22 1.56
N VAL A 127 -3.10 -22.32 0.65
CA VAL A 127 -2.67 -20.92 0.73
C VAL A 127 -3.23 -20.24 1.97
N SER A 128 -4.50 -20.49 2.32
CA SER A 128 -5.09 -19.95 3.56
C SER A 128 -4.39 -20.50 4.79
N PHE A 129 -4.12 -21.81 4.86
CA PHE A 129 -3.38 -22.42 5.95
C PHE A 129 -2.01 -21.76 6.12
N PHE A 130 -1.27 -21.57 5.03
CA PHE A 130 0.03 -20.91 5.08
C PHE A 130 -0.08 -19.45 5.53
N LEU A 131 -1.03 -18.68 4.97
CA LEU A 131 -1.23 -17.27 5.34
C LEU A 131 -1.59 -17.10 6.82
N PHE A 132 -2.49 -17.94 7.36
CA PHE A 132 -2.82 -17.93 8.79
C PHE A 132 -1.64 -18.36 9.66
N SER A 133 -0.90 -19.40 9.26
CA SER A 133 0.28 -19.86 10.00
C SER A 133 1.37 -18.79 10.02
N TYR A 134 1.60 -18.12 8.89
CA TYR A 134 2.61 -17.08 8.77
C TYR A 134 2.19 -15.79 9.51
N GLY A 135 0.90 -15.45 9.48
CA GLY A 135 0.34 -14.39 10.32
C GLY A 135 0.48 -14.70 11.82
N ALA A 136 0.26 -15.94 12.24
CA ALA A 136 0.47 -16.37 13.62
C ALA A 136 1.95 -16.29 14.03
N LEU A 137 2.87 -16.67 13.12
CA LEU A 137 4.31 -16.50 13.33
C LEU A 137 4.68 -15.01 13.47
N ALA A 138 4.09 -14.13 12.67
CA ALA A 138 4.29 -12.68 12.79
C ALA A 138 3.86 -12.16 14.17
N LEU A 139 2.66 -12.53 14.63
CA LEU A 139 2.16 -12.16 15.96
C LEU A 139 3.09 -12.67 17.06
N TRP A 140 3.56 -13.91 16.97
CA TRP A 140 4.51 -14.49 17.93
C TRP A 140 5.85 -13.74 17.95
N ALA A 141 6.31 -13.29 16.78
CA ALA A 141 7.51 -12.48 16.60
C ALA A 141 7.32 -11.00 16.95
N LYS A 142 6.11 -10.58 17.36
CA LYS A 142 5.74 -9.18 17.60
C LYS A 142 5.94 -8.29 16.35
N THR A 143 5.74 -8.88 15.17
CA THR A 143 5.68 -8.19 13.89
C THR A 143 4.23 -8.09 13.44
N GLU A 144 3.92 -7.03 12.68
CA GLU A 144 2.61 -6.89 12.09
C GLU A 144 2.31 -8.03 11.08
N PRO A 145 1.19 -8.75 11.23
CA PRO A 145 0.80 -9.82 10.30
C PRO A 145 0.65 -9.37 8.85
N VAL A 146 0.41 -8.08 8.66
CA VAL A 146 0.30 -7.47 7.34
C VAL A 146 1.61 -7.60 6.56
N LEU A 147 2.77 -7.48 7.21
CA LEU A 147 4.07 -7.67 6.55
C LEU A 147 4.24 -9.12 6.07
N ALA A 148 3.86 -10.09 6.89
CA ALA A 148 3.89 -11.50 6.52
C ALA A 148 2.98 -11.79 5.32
N ALA A 149 1.73 -11.31 5.36
CA ALA A 149 0.79 -11.44 4.26
C ALA A 149 1.29 -10.77 2.97
N TYR A 150 1.97 -9.62 3.11
CA TYR A 150 2.58 -8.90 1.99
C TYR A 150 3.69 -9.74 1.33
N ILE A 151 4.62 -10.27 2.13
CA ILE A 151 5.72 -11.13 1.65
C ILE A 151 5.18 -12.41 0.98
N ALA A 152 4.17 -13.05 1.57
CA ALA A 152 3.52 -14.21 0.98
C ALA A 152 2.83 -13.87 -0.36
N GLY A 153 2.18 -12.70 -0.45
CA GLY A 153 1.56 -12.21 -1.67
C GLY A 153 2.57 -11.99 -2.80
N VAL A 154 3.77 -11.50 -2.48
CA VAL A 154 4.89 -11.36 -3.42
C VAL A 154 5.35 -12.70 -3.94
N ALA A 155 5.62 -13.63 -3.02
CA ALA A 155 6.07 -14.98 -3.34
C ALA A 155 5.06 -15.70 -4.26
N LEU A 156 3.77 -15.52 -4.02
CA LEU A 156 2.71 -16.17 -4.80
C LEU A 156 2.31 -15.40 -6.07
N GLY A 157 2.96 -14.29 -6.41
CA GLY A 157 2.54 -13.43 -7.52
C GLY A 157 2.43 -14.16 -8.86
N GLU A 158 3.43 -14.96 -9.21
CA GLU A 158 3.46 -15.75 -10.44
C GLU A 158 2.41 -16.88 -10.43
N PHE A 159 2.35 -17.64 -9.32
CA PHE A 159 1.35 -18.68 -9.13
C PHE A 159 -0.08 -18.15 -9.27
N ALA A 160 -0.34 -16.95 -8.75
CA ALA A 160 -1.63 -16.28 -8.82
C ALA A 160 -1.97 -15.83 -10.25
N GLY A 161 -0.96 -15.40 -11.02
CA GLY A 161 -1.11 -15.04 -12.45
C GLY A 161 -1.55 -16.23 -13.31
N ASN A 162 -1.01 -17.42 -13.05
CA ASN A 162 -1.36 -18.64 -13.79
C ASN A 162 -2.73 -19.21 -13.41
N ASN A 163 -3.36 -18.74 -12.32
CA ASN A 163 -4.57 -19.32 -11.74
C ASN A 163 -5.70 -18.28 -11.55
N SER A 164 -6.18 -17.72 -12.66
CA SER A 164 -7.15 -16.62 -12.70
C SER A 164 -8.51 -16.90 -12.01
N GLN A 165 -9.02 -18.13 -12.07
CA GLN A 165 -10.28 -18.48 -11.37
C GLN A 165 -10.11 -18.47 -9.85
N TRP A 166 -8.95 -18.95 -9.36
CA TRP A 166 -8.65 -19.00 -7.93
C TRP A 166 -8.47 -17.59 -7.37
N ILE A 167 -7.70 -16.73 -8.06
CA ILE A 167 -7.48 -15.35 -7.59
C ILE A 167 -8.78 -14.55 -7.55
N ARG A 168 -9.72 -14.80 -8.48
CA ARG A 168 -11.03 -14.17 -8.50
C ARG A 168 -11.86 -14.56 -7.27
N ARG A 169 -11.89 -15.84 -6.88
CA ARG A 169 -12.59 -16.31 -5.66
C ARG A 169 -11.98 -15.74 -4.40
N MET A 170 -10.64 -15.74 -4.30
CA MET A 170 -9.94 -15.13 -3.17
C MET A 170 -10.27 -13.65 -3.07
N ARG A 171 -10.24 -12.92 -4.20
CA ARG A 171 -10.60 -11.49 -4.24
C ARG A 171 -12.03 -11.23 -3.79
N THR A 172 -12.99 -12.06 -4.17
CA THR A 172 -14.39 -11.91 -3.71
C THR A 172 -14.50 -12.00 -2.19
N LEU A 173 -13.83 -12.97 -1.56
CA LEU A 173 -13.83 -13.11 -0.10
C LEU A 173 -13.04 -11.98 0.58
N THR A 174 -11.84 -11.65 0.09
CA THR A 174 -11.00 -10.65 0.76
C THR A 174 -11.51 -9.24 0.54
N VAL A 175 -11.79 -8.84 -0.71
CA VAL A 175 -12.22 -7.47 -1.05
C VAL A 175 -13.67 -7.24 -0.69
N GLY A 176 -14.55 -8.22 -0.91
CA GLY A 176 -15.98 -8.07 -0.62
C GLY A 176 -16.31 -8.14 0.87
N PHE A 177 -15.67 -9.06 1.61
CA PHE A 177 -15.99 -9.31 3.01
C PHE A 177 -14.95 -8.71 3.96
N PHE A 178 -13.70 -9.21 3.96
CA PHE A 178 -12.71 -8.82 4.97
C PHE A 178 -12.33 -7.34 4.94
N THR A 179 -12.13 -6.76 3.75
CA THR A 179 -11.81 -5.34 3.60
C THR A 179 -12.92 -4.45 4.15
N SER A 180 -14.18 -4.82 3.93
CA SER A 180 -15.35 -4.08 4.43
C SER A 180 -15.38 -4.05 5.96
N PHE A 181 -15.20 -5.19 6.62
CA PHE A 181 -15.12 -5.25 8.09
C PHE A 181 -13.91 -4.50 8.65
N TYR A 182 -12.77 -4.58 7.97
CA TYR A 182 -11.57 -3.85 8.36
C TYR A 182 -11.80 -2.33 8.34
N PHE A 183 -12.29 -1.77 7.24
CA PHE A 183 -12.53 -0.33 7.14
C PHE A 183 -13.68 0.16 8.03
N LEU A 184 -14.70 -0.68 8.26
CA LEU A 184 -15.74 -0.40 9.24
C LEU A 184 -15.14 -0.25 10.65
N ARG A 185 -14.26 -1.17 11.05
CA ARG A 185 -13.55 -1.10 12.34
C ARG A 185 -12.69 0.17 12.45
N VAL A 186 -11.94 0.51 11.40
CA VAL A 186 -11.12 1.73 11.34
C VAL A 186 -11.99 2.97 11.58
N GLY A 187 -13.14 3.06 10.92
CA GLY A 187 -14.08 4.17 11.04
C GLY A 187 -14.71 4.29 12.44
N ILE A 188 -15.17 3.19 13.02
CA ILE A 188 -15.81 3.18 14.35
C ILE A 188 -14.84 3.63 15.46
N MET A 189 -13.53 3.43 15.28
CA MET A 189 -12.52 3.90 16.24
C MET A 189 -12.30 5.41 16.23
N CYS A 190 -12.80 6.13 15.21
CA CYS A 190 -12.65 7.58 15.11
C CYS A 190 -13.61 8.32 16.05
N SER A 191 -13.22 9.54 16.46
CA SER A 191 -14.12 10.48 17.12
C SER A 191 -14.57 11.55 16.11
N ILE A 192 -15.88 11.76 16.01
CA ILE A 192 -16.46 12.77 15.12
C ILE A 192 -16.14 14.19 15.60
N ASP A 193 -16.06 14.40 16.92
CA ASP A 193 -15.75 15.69 17.54
C ASP A 193 -14.35 16.17 17.14
N VAL A 194 -13.41 15.23 16.97
CA VAL A 194 -12.04 15.53 16.52
C VAL A 194 -12.03 16.08 15.09
N PHE A 195 -12.94 15.64 14.22
CA PHE A 195 -12.98 16.14 12.84
C PHE A 195 -13.34 17.62 12.77
N TYR A 196 -14.22 18.09 13.64
CA TYR A 196 -14.60 19.50 13.72
C TYR A 196 -13.54 20.32 14.46
N SER A 197 -13.10 19.86 15.62
CA SER A 197 -12.15 20.59 16.48
C SER A 197 -10.73 20.67 15.90
N SER A 198 -10.30 19.68 15.12
CA SER A 198 -8.93 19.59 14.57
C SER A 198 -8.86 19.85 13.07
N LEU A 199 -9.88 20.50 12.49
CA LEU A 199 -9.98 20.75 11.04
C LEU A 199 -8.73 21.44 10.47
N GLY A 200 -8.19 22.43 11.19
CA GLY A 200 -6.96 23.13 10.78
C GLY A 200 -5.76 22.19 10.68
N ILE A 201 -5.58 21.29 11.66
CA ILE A 201 -4.49 20.31 11.68
C ILE A 201 -4.66 19.29 10.55
N ILE A 202 -5.89 18.84 10.29
CA ILE A 202 -6.22 17.92 9.19
C ILE A 202 -5.84 18.54 7.85
N ILE A 203 -6.25 19.79 7.60
CA ILE A 203 -5.92 20.49 6.35
C ILE A 203 -4.40 20.66 6.20
N LEU A 204 -3.71 21.06 7.26
CA LEU A 204 -2.26 21.22 7.25
C LEU A 204 -1.53 19.91 6.93
N PHE A 205 -1.89 18.80 7.59
CA PHE A 205 -1.29 17.50 7.28
C PHE A 205 -1.58 17.05 5.85
N PHE A 206 -2.79 17.29 5.35
CA PHE A 206 -3.13 16.99 3.96
C PHE A 206 -2.23 17.76 2.99
N ILE A 207 -2.04 19.07 3.22
CA ILE A 207 -1.17 19.92 2.40
C ILE A 207 0.29 19.44 2.46
N VAL A 208 0.82 19.21 3.67
CA VAL A 208 2.21 18.75 3.86
C VAL A 208 2.45 17.42 3.17
N ARG A 209 1.54 16.46 3.36
CA ARG A 209 1.58 15.17 2.66
C ARG A 209 1.55 15.37 1.14
N PHE A 210 0.59 16.16 0.65
CA PHE A 210 0.41 16.38 -0.78
C PHE A 210 1.67 16.99 -1.41
N ILE A 211 2.24 18.01 -0.79
CA ILE A 211 3.48 18.66 -1.22
C ILE A 211 4.63 17.64 -1.18
N GLY A 212 4.80 16.90 -0.09
CA GLY A 212 5.90 15.93 0.03
C GLY A 212 5.84 14.82 -1.02
N LYS A 213 4.65 14.26 -1.25
CA LYS A 213 4.40 13.28 -2.31
C LYS A 213 4.71 13.84 -3.68
N TYR A 214 4.14 15.00 -4.00
CA TYR A 214 4.29 15.63 -5.31
C TYR A 214 5.74 16.05 -5.58
N ALA A 215 6.42 16.63 -4.58
CA ALA A 215 7.83 17.01 -4.66
C ALA A 215 8.77 15.80 -4.79
N GLY A 216 8.45 14.67 -4.15
CA GLY A 216 9.21 13.43 -4.34
C GLY A 216 8.97 12.75 -5.69
N LEU A 217 7.76 12.90 -6.26
CA LEU A 217 7.36 12.22 -7.49
C LEU A 217 7.66 13.01 -8.77
N TYR A 218 7.30 14.29 -8.81
CA TYR A 218 7.37 15.10 -10.04
C TYR A 218 8.77 15.26 -10.64
N PRO A 219 9.86 15.51 -9.87
CA PRO A 219 11.20 15.60 -10.46
C PRO A 219 11.70 14.23 -10.93
N VAL A 220 11.52 13.18 -10.12
CA VAL A 220 11.99 11.83 -10.45
C VAL A 220 11.23 11.25 -11.64
N SER A 221 9.91 11.46 -11.72
CA SER A 221 9.12 11.07 -12.89
C SER A 221 9.51 11.86 -14.14
N GLY A 222 10.01 13.09 -14.02
CA GLY A 222 10.54 13.87 -15.14
C GLY A 222 11.76 13.25 -15.83
N LEU A 223 12.51 12.40 -15.13
CA LEU A 223 13.65 11.67 -15.71
C LEU A 223 13.20 10.52 -16.62
N PHE A 224 11.99 9.98 -16.39
CA PHE A 224 11.48 8.80 -17.10
C PHE A 224 10.32 9.11 -18.04
N MET A 225 9.57 10.20 -17.79
CA MET A 225 8.38 10.59 -18.54
C MET A 225 8.57 11.99 -19.14
N LYS A 226 8.67 12.05 -20.47
CA LYS A 226 8.81 13.31 -21.20
C LYS A 226 7.47 14.05 -21.37
N VAL A 227 6.35 13.32 -21.42
CA VAL A 227 5.01 13.90 -21.61
C VAL A 227 4.48 14.47 -20.30
N LYS A 228 4.27 15.80 -20.26
CA LYS A 228 3.80 16.51 -19.05
C LYS A 228 2.46 15.98 -18.52
N LYS A 229 1.53 15.62 -19.42
CA LYS A 229 0.20 15.08 -19.05
C LYS A 229 0.32 13.71 -18.36
N GLU A 230 1.14 12.81 -18.88
CA GLU A 230 1.39 11.50 -18.29
C GLU A 230 2.08 11.63 -16.93
N ARG A 231 3.08 12.52 -16.83
CA ARG A 231 3.78 12.82 -15.58
C ARG A 231 2.84 13.34 -14.49
N PHE A 232 1.93 14.25 -14.85
CA PHE A 232 0.94 14.80 -13.93
C PHE A 232 -0.04 13.73 -13.46
N PHE A 233 -0.62 12.96 -14.41
CA PHE A 233 -1.51 11.85 -14.09
C PHE A 233 -0.84 10.83 -13.15
N TYR A 234 0.41 10.43 -13.47
CA TYR A 234 1.21 9.51 -12.67
C TYR A 234 1.44 10.03 -11.25
N SER A 235 1.84 11.30 -11.11
CA SER A 235 2.13 11.92 -9.82
C SER A 235 0.88 12.05 -8.94
N MET A 236 -0.26 12.43 -9.54
CA MET A 236 -1.54 12.51 -8.83
C MET A 236 -2.00 11.14 -8.35
N LEU A 237 -1.93 10.14 -9.23
CA LEU A 237 -2.40 8.80 -8.92
C LEU A 237 -1.56 8.17 -7.78
N LEU A 238 -0.23 8.36 -7.77
CA LEU A 238 0.65 7.87 -6.71
C LEU A 238 0.59 8.67 -5.40
N THR A 239 -0.03 9.85 -5.40
CA THR A 239 -0.24 10.64 -4.18
C THR A 239 -1.37 10.05 -3.32
N THR A 240 -2.27 9.27 -3.92
CA THR A 240 -3.39 8.63 -3.21
C THR A 240 -2.92 7.71 -2.08
N GLY A 241 -3.65 7.71 -0.97
CA GLY A 241 -3.32 6.95 0.24
C GLY A 241 -4.56 6.34 0.87
N LEU A 242 -4.48 5.12 1.41
CA LEU A 242 -5.61 4.47 2.11
C LEU A 242 -5.17 3.26 2.94
N THR A 243 -4.85 2.13 2.31
CA THR A 243 -4.76 0.83 3.01
C THR A 243 -3.62 0.79 4.03
N PHE A 244 -2.36 0.83 3.58
CA PHE A 244 -1.21 0.77 4.49
C PHE A 244 -1.13 1.98 5.41
N ASP A 245 -1.64 3.13 4.95
CA ASP A 245 -1.81 4.34 5.74
C ASP A 245 -2.67 4.08 6.99
N THR A 246 -3.87 3.51 6.80
CA THR A 246 -4.74 3.16 7.94
C THR A 246 -4.15 2.06 8.80
N ILE A 247 -3.43 1.09 8.22
CA ILE A 247 -2.77 0.01 8.99
C ILE A 247 -1.72 0.60 9.93
N ALA A 248 -0.91 1.54 9.46
CA ALA A 248 0.07 2.24 10.30
C ALA A 248 -0.60 3.09 11.40
N ALA A 249 -1.70 3.78 11.10
CA ALA A 249 -2.46 4.54 12.10
C ALA A 249 -3.08 3.62 13.17
N VAL A 250 -3.71 2.52 12.75
CA VAL A 250 -4.29 1.51 13.65
C VAL A 250 -3.20 0.85 14.50
N PHE A 251 -2.03 0.57 13.91
CA PHE A 251 -0.88 0.04 14.63
C PHE A 251 -0.47 0.97 15.78
N GLY A 252 -0.27 2.26 15.48
CA GLY A 252 0.10 3.24 16.49
C GLY A 252 -0.96 3.37 17.60
N TYR A 253 -2.24 3.38 17.23
CA TYR A 253 -3.34 3.51 18.20
C TYR A 253 -3.46 2.26 19.08
N SER A 254 -3.38 1.06 18.49
CA SER A 254 -3.51 -0.21 19.20
C SER A 254 -2.36 -0.48 20.17
N HIS A 255 -1.18 0.09 19.89
CA HIS A 255 -0.01 0.00 20.77
C HIS A 255 0.14 1.23 21.70
N SER A 256 -0.87 2.09 21.77
CA SER A 256 -0.90 3.31 22.60
C SER A 256 0.28 4.28 22.32
N ILE A 257 0.80 4.27 21.09
CA ILE A 257 1.84 5.19 20.62
C ILE A 257 1.24 6.54 20.24
N ILE A 258 0.04 6.50 19.64
CA ILE A 258 -0.76 7.69 19.33
C ILE A 258 -2.09 7.62 20.07
N ASP A 259 -2.61 8.78 20.46
CA ASP A 259 -3.92 8.88 21.11
C ASP A 259 -5.08 8.86 20.11
N LYS A 260 -6.31 8.86 20.62
CA LYS A 260 -7.53 8.83 19.81
C LYS A 260 -7.68 10.09 18.93
N THR A 261 -7.16 11.23 19.38
CA THR A 261 -7.22 12.50 18.66
C THR A 261 -6.30 12.45 17.45
N GLN A 262 -5.03 12.09 17.66
CA GLN A 262 -4.03 11.88 16.62
C GLN A 262 -4.51 10.83 15.62
N TYR A 263 -4.99 9.68 16.09
CA TYR A 263 -5.57 8.65 15.24
C TYR A 263 -6.69 9.19 14.34
N SER A 264 -7.67 9.90 14.92
CA SER A 264 -8.80 10.44 14.18
C SER A 264 -8.37 11.49 13.15
N VAL A 265 -7.42 12.37 13.50
CA VAL A 265 -6.82 13.33 12.56
C VAL A 265 -6.17 12.61 11.38
N LEU A 266 -5.37 11.57 11.64
CA LEU A 266 -4.70 10.81 10.59
C LEU A 266 -5.72 10.14 9.66
N ILE A 267 -6.76 9.50 10.20
CA ILE A 267 -7.80 8.87 9.38
C ILE A 267 -8.51 9.90 8.49
N ALA A 268 -8.83 11.09 9.01
CA ALA A 268 -9.43 12.15 8.20
C ALA A 268 -8.51 12.58 7.04
N VAL A 269 -7.22 12.78 7.32
CA VAL A 269 -6.22 13.11 6.28
C VAL A 269 -6.11 12.00 5.23
N ILE A 270 -6.14 10.74 5.66
CA ILE A 270 -6.06 9.57 4.76
C ILE A 270 -7.28 9.52 3.84
N ILE A 271 -8.49 9.79 4.36
CA ILE A 271 -9.72 9.86 3.55
C ILE A 271 -9.61 10.98 2.51
N LEU A 272 -9.15 12.18 2.90
CA LEU A 272 -8.92 13.28 1.96
C LEU A 272 -7.89 12.92 0.89
N ALA A 273 -6.81 12.25 1.28
CA ALA A 273 -5.76 11.77 0.39
C ALA A 273 -6.22 10.65 -0.54
N ALA A 274 -7.23 9.87 -0.18
CA ALA A 274 -7.85 8.89 -1.06
C ALA A 274 -8.70 9.58 -2.15
N ILE A 275 -9.52 10.56 -1.74
CA ILE A 275 -10.56 11.15 -2.60
C ILE A 275 -9.97 12.21 -3.53
N ILE A 276 -9.27 13.22 -3.00
CA ILE A 276 -8.92 14.43 -3.76
C ILE A 276 -7.94 14.12 -4.91
N PRO A 277 -6.76 13.50 -4.67
CA PRO A 277 -5.83 13.18 -5.75
C PRO A 277 -6.40 12.13 -6.72
N GLY A 278 -7.21 11.19 -6.23
CA GLY A 278 -7.85 10.16 -7.05
C GLY A 278 -8.86 10.76 -8.03
N PHE A 279 -9.69 11.68 -7.56
CA PHE A 279 -10.64 12.42 -8.40
C PHE A 279 -9.92 13.27 -9.45
N ILE A 280 -8.88 14.01 -9.05
CA ILE A 280 -8.05 14.80 -9.97
C ILE A 280 -7.40 13.89 -11.02
N ALA A 281 -6.77 12.78 -10.60
CA ALA A 281 -6.16 11.83 -11.52
C ALA A 281 -7.18 11.27 -12.51
N ASN A 282 -8.39 10.92 -12.07
CA ASN A 282 -9.43 10.38 -12.95
C ASN A 282 -9.85 11.41 -14.02
N LYS A 283 -10.04 12.67 -13.62
CA LYS A 283 -10.41 13.77 -14.52
C LYS A 283 -9.36 14.08 -15.58
N TYR A 284 -8.07 14.04 -15.22
CA TYR A 284 -6.95 14.34 -16.12
C TYR A 284 -6.30 13.10 -16.73
N ALA A 285 -6.96 11.95 -16.65
CA ALA A 285 -6.42 10.74 -17.21
C ALA A 285 -6.27 10.85 -18.74
N PRO A 286 -5.17 10.34 -19.31
CA PRO A 286 -5.00 10.33 -20.75
C PRO A 286 -6.14 9.55 -21.42
N ALA A 287 -6.82 10.17 -22.38
CA ALA A 287 -7.89 9.54 -23.15
C ALA A 287 -7.29 8.43 -24.01
N ARG A 288 -7.67 7.19 -23.74
CA ARG A 288 -7.19 6.02 -24.45
C ARG A 288 -8.01 5.78 -25.72
N ALA A 289 -7.90 6.73 -26.65
CA ALA A 289 -8.22 6.55 -28.07
C ALA A 289 -7.02 6.90 -28.99
N ALA A 290 -5.98 7.58 -28.48
CA ALA A 290 -4.91 8.14 -29.33
C ALA A 290 -3.56 7.38 -29.31
N HIS A 291 -3.37 6.40 -28.42
CA HIS A 291 -2.07 5.69 -28.29
C HIS A 291 -2.04 4.33 -29.02
N GLU A 292 -3.18 3.83 -29.51
CA GLU A 292 -3.23 2.62 -30.35
C GLU A 292 -3.15 2.97 -31.85
N GLN A 293 -3.74 4.09 -32.31
CA GLN A 293 -3.60 4.56 -33.70
C GLN A 293 -2.14 4.95 -34.07
N LEU A 294 -1.38 5.56 -33.16
CA LEU A 294 0.03 5.92 -33.40
C LEU A 294 0.99 4.71 -33.37
N LYS A 295 0.55 3.53 -32.95
CA LYS A 295 1.35 2.30 -33.09
C LYS A 295 1.07 1.57 -34.39
N GLU A 296 -0.14 1.70 -34.93
CA GLU A 296 -0.48 1.17 -36.25
C GLU A 296 0.12 2.05 -37.36
N GLU A 297 0.18 3.38 -37.19
CA GLU A 297 0.74 4.33 -38.16
C GLU A 297 2.29 4.40 -38.22
N TYR A 298 2.99 3.73 -37.30
CA TYR A 298 4.46 3.58 -37.30
C TYR A 298 4.92 2.13 -37.52
N GLN A 299 3.97 1.21 -37.74
CA GLN A 299 4.24 -0.18 -38.14
C GLN A 299 3.77 -0.50 -39.57
N GLU A 300 3.24 0.48 -40.30
CA GLU A 300 3.29 0.54 -41.77
C GLU A 300 4.61 1.19 -42.24
#